data_AF-A0A2U8WD14-F1
#
_entry.id   AF-A0A2U8WD14-F1
#
_cell.length_a   1.000
_cell.length_b   1.000
_cell.length_c   1.000
_cell.angle_alpha   90.00
_cell.angle_beta   90.00
_cell.angle_gamma   90.00
#
_symmetry.space_group_name_H-M   'P 1'
#
loop_
_entity.id
_entity.type
_entity.pdbx_description
1 polymer ?
#
loop_
_entity_poly.entity_id
_entity_poly.type
_entity_poly.pdbx_seq_one_letter_code
_entity_poly.pdbx_strand_id
1 'polypeptide(L)'
;MSLRIFGYFCLAVISSAILLAAGTLAWFAADRKLPVEIVSTDVLTPVVKPGGKLIVQTRIRYLRECNTHVDRAIYDSHTHRRFLPDIDYERPPQGLGEFTYTSEIDVPDFFGSGPAEFRAVPIYACNPLQRYYWPITRDDIVVPFEVESPQ
;
A
#
# COMPACT_ATOMS: atom_id res chain seq x y z
N MET A 1 -51.73 -28.46 -1.62
CA MET A 1 -50.37 -29.02 -1.79
C MET A 1 -49.41 -28.03 -2.47
N SER A 2 -49.82 -27.36 -3.56
CA SER A 2 -49.02 -26.36 -4.29
C SER A 2 -48.45 -25.22 -3.42
N LEU A 3 -49.24 -24.64 -2.50
CA LEU A 3 -48.78 -23.52 -1.64
C LEU A 3 -47.60 -23.88 -0.72
N ARG A 4 -47.56 -25.12 -0.21
CA ARG A 4 -46.47 -25.59 0.67
C ARG A 4 -45.19 -25.83 -0.12
N ILE A 5 -45.31 -26.41 -1.32
CA ILE A 5 -44.17 -26.63 -2.23
C ILE A 5 -43.55 -25.28 -2.63
N PHE A 6 -44.39 -24.29 -2.94
CA PHE A 6 -43.94 -22.93 -3.22
C PHE A 6 -43.23 -22.30 -2.01
N GLY A 7 -43.77 -22.46 -0.80
CA GLY A 7 -43.13 -21.98 0.43
C GLY A 7 -41.74 -22.57 0.68
N TYR A 8 -41.59 -23.90 0.50
CA TYR A 8 -40.28 -24.55 0.62
C TYR A 8 -39.30 -24.13 -0.47
N PHE A 9 -39.78 -23.93 -1.71
CA PHE A 9 -38.96 -23.42 -2.79
C PHE A 9 -38.42 -22.02 -2.48
N CYS A 10 -39.29 -21.09 -2.04
CA CYS A 10 -38.88 -19.75 -1.64
C CYS A 10 -37.89 -19.76 -0.47
N LEU A 11 -38.14 -20.58 0.56
CA LEU A 11 -37.22 -20.72 1.68
C LEU A 11 -35.86 -21.25 1.25
N ALA A 12 -35.82 -22.24 0.35
CA ALA A 12 -34.59 -22.79 -0.19
C ALA A 12 -33.80 -21.73 -0.96
N VAL A 13 -34.46 -20.99 -1.87
CA VAL A 13 -33.82 -19.91 -2.64
C VAL A 13 -33.23 -18.84 -1.73
N ILE A 14 -33.99 -18.37 -0.74
CA ILE A 14 -33.54 -17.35 0.21
C ILE A 14 -32.37 -17.87 1.05
N SER A 15 -32.48 -19.09 1.60
CA SER A 15 -31.43 -19.67 2.43
C SER A 15 -30.14 -19.90 1.64
N SER A 16 -30.24 -20.39 0.40
CA SER A 16 -29.09 -20.56 -0.49
C SER A 16 -28.43 -19.21 -0.81
N ALA A 17 -29.22 -18.17 -1.11
CA ALA A 17 -28.69 -16.83 -1.37
C ALA A 17 -27.92 -16.27 -0.14
N ILE A 18 -28.48 -16.44 1.07
CA ILE A 18 -27.82 -16.02 2.31
C ILE A 18 -26.50 -16.76 2.52
N LEU A 19 -26.50 -18.09 2.39
CA LEU A 19 -25.29 -18.90 2.59
C LEU A 19 -24.20 -18.58 1.55
N LEU A 20 -24.58 -18.33 0.30
CA LEU A 20 -23.64 -17.93 -0.75
C LEU A 20 -23.06 -16.54 -0.47
N ALA A 21 -23.89 -15.56 -0.08
CA ALA A 21 -23.41 -14.23 0.27
C ALA A 21 -22.49 -14.28 1.49
N ALA A 22 -22.86 -15.02 2.54
CA ALA A 22 -22.03 -15.18 3.73
C ALA A 22 -20.70 -15.89 3.41
N GLY A 23 -20.75 -16.96 2.61
CA GLY A 23 -19.55 -17.71 2.20
C GLY A 23 -18.59 -16.87 1.36
N THR A 24 -19.10 -16.08 0.42
CA THR A 24 -18.28 -15.19 -0.42
C THR A 24 -17.66 -14.05 0.40
N LEU A 25 -18.41 -13.42 1.30
CA LEU A 25 -17.87 -12.40 2.20
C LEU A 25 -16.84 -12.98 3.16
N ALA A 26 -17.09 -14.17 3.72
CA ALA A 26 -16.12 -14.87 4.57
C ALA A 26 -14.82 -15.19 3.80
N TRP A 27 -14.93 -15.62 2.55
CA TRP A 27 -13.77 -15.85 1.68
C TRP A 27 -12.98 -14.56 1.43
N PHE A 28 -13.65 -13.46 1.09
CA PHE A 28 -13.00 -12.15 0.90
C PHE A 28 -12.33 -11.63 2.16
N ALA A 29 -12.93 -11.86 3.33
CA ALA A 29 -12.37 -11.45 4.61
C ALA A 29 -11.15 -12.29 5.01
N ALA A 30 -11.17 -13.59 4.70
CA ALA A 30 -10.08 -14.52 4.97
C ALA A 30 -8.86 -14.32 4.06
N ASP A 31 -9.05 -13.80 2.85
CA ASP A 31 -7.94 -13.46 1.95
C ASP A 31 -7.19 -12.22 2.46
N ARG A 32 -6.05 -12.44 3.12
CA ARG A 32 -5.18 -11.39 3.68
C ARG A 32 -3.73 -11.48 3.21
N LYS A 33 -3.47 -12.22 2.12
CA LYS A 33 -2.12 -12.37 1.59
C LYS A 33 -1.65 -11.06 0.97
N LEU A 34 -0.48 -10.58 1.40
CA LEU A 34 0.16 -9.39 0.83
C LEU A 34 0.40 -9.59 -0.68
N PRO A 35 -0.02 -8.64 -1.52
CA PRO A 35 0.15 -8.75 -2.97
C PRO A 35 1.54 -8.31 -3.43
N VAL A 36 2.34 -7.69 -2.55
CA VAL A 36 3.64 -7.11 -2.86
C VAL A 36 4.65 -7.47 -1.76
N GLU A 37 5.81 -7.94 -2.19
CA GLU A 37 6.99 -8.18 -1.36
C GLU A 37 8.06 -7.13 -1.68
N ILE A 38 8.73 -6.59 -0.65
CA ILE A 38 9.87 -5.68 -0.83
C ILE A 38 11.12 -6.53 -0.67
N VAL A 39 11.89 -6.65 -1.74
CA VAL A 39 13.09 -7.48 -1.79
C VAL A 39 14.28 -6.70 -1.20
N SER A 40 14.43 -5.43 -1.57
CA SER A 40 15.44 -4.53 -0.99
C SER A 40 15.01 -3.07 -1.11
N THR A 41 15.56 -2.24 -0.22
CA THR A 41 15.46 -0.78 -0.30
C THR A 41 16.84 -0.20 -0.01
N ASP A 42 17.43 0.43 -1.01
CA ASP A 42 18.79 0.93 -1.01
C ASP A 42 18.78 2.46 -1.17
N VAL A 43 19.44 3.18 -0.25
CA VAL A 43 19.53 4.64 -0.30
C VAL A 43 20.79 5.02 -1.06
N LEU A 44 20.63 5.58 -2.26
CA LEU A 44 21.76 5.94 -3.11
C LEU A 44 22.41 7.27 -2.69
N THR A 45 21.63 8.14 -2.03
CA THR A 45 22.12 9.41 -1.44
C THR A 45 21.83 9.40 0.07
N PRO A 46 22.63 8.70 0.89
CA PRO A 46 22.36 8.58 2.33
C PRO A 46 22.48 9.91 3.08
N VAL A 47 23.18 10.89 2.50
CA VAL A 47 23.39 12.23 3.03
C VAL A 47 22.95 13.24 1.96
N VAL A 48 22.06 14.17 2.31
CA VAL A 48 21.41 15.10 1.38
C VAL A 48 21.43 16.53 1.95
N LYS A 49 21.74 17.52 1.12
CA LYS A 49 21.63 18.93 1.51
C LYS A 49 20.15 19.36 1.62
N PRO A 50 19.79 20.33 2.45
CA PRO A 50 18.50 20.99 2.35
C PRO A 50 18.28 21.51 0.91
N GLY A 51 17.13 21.22 0.31
CA GLY A 51 16.84 21.50 -1.10
C GLY A 51 17.43 20.50 -2.11
N GLY A 52 18.15 19.50 -1.62
CA GLY A 52 18.72 18.43 -2.42
C GLY A 52 17.71 17.35 -2.79
N LYS A 53 18.22 16.27 -3.39
CA LYS A 53 17.44 15.12 -3.80
C LYS A 53 17.85 13.88 -3.04
N LEU A 54 16.88 13.23 -2.40
CA LEU A 54 16.99 11.89 -1.88
C LEU A 54 16.68 10.89 -3.01
N ILE A 55 17.64 10.02 -3.32
CA ILE A 55 17.49 8.96 -4.32
C ILE A 55 17.40 7.62 -3.60
N VAL A 56 16.24 6.97 -3.74
CA VAL A 56 15.97 5.65 -3.15
C VAL A 56 15.72 4.65 -4.27
N GLN A 57 16.45 3.54 -4.24
CA GLN A 57 16.20 2.40 -5.10
C GLN A 57 15.44 1.34 -4.31
N THR A 58 14.31 0.89 -4.83
CA THR A 58 13.49 -0.14 -4.21
C THR A 58 13.28 -1.28 -5.19
N ARG A 59 13.58 -2.50 -4.73
CA ARG A 59 13.33 -3.72 -5.45
C ARG A 59 12.06 -4.36 -4.93
N ILE A 60 11.06 -4.47 -5.80
CA ILE A 60 9.71 -4.88 -5.44
C ILE A 60 9.35 -6.12 -6.25
N ARG A 61 8.72 -7.10 -5.60
CA ARG A 61 8.14 -8.26 -6.26
C ARG A 61 6.61 -8.24 -6.14
N TYR A 62 5.93 -8.08 -7.26
CA TYR A 62 4.47 -8.16 -7.36
C TYR A 62 4.04 -9.62 -7.46
N LEU A 63 3.26 -10.06 -6.50
CA LEU A 63 2.75 -11.43 -6.38
C LEU A 63 1.31 -11.55 -6.91
N ARG A 64 0.55 -10.44 -6.92
CA ARG A 64 -0.88 -10.42 -7.29
C ARG A 64 -1.25 -9.10 -7.97
N GLU A 65 -2.26 -9.15 -8.85
CA GLU A 65 -2.83 -7.97 -9.49
C GLU A 65 -3.91 -7.35 -8.61
N CYS A 66 -3.50 -6.45 -7.70
CA CYS A 66 -4.40 -5.76 -6.80
C CYS A 66 -4.27 -4.24 -6.94
N ASN A 67 -5.34 -3.53 -6.62
CA ASN A 67 -5.32 -2.09 -6.47
C ASN A 67 -4.38 -1.74 -5.30
N THR A 68 -3.62 -0.66 -5.46
CA THR A 68 -2.71 -0.16 -4.43
C THR A 68 -2.77 1.36 -4.40
N HIS A 69 -2.77 1.88 -3.18
CA HIS A 69 -2.56 3.27 -2.84
C HIS A 69 -1.34 3.34 -1.90
N VAL A 70 -0.40 4.25 -2.15
CA VAL A 70 0.78 4.42 -1.30
C VAL A 70 0.87 5.88 -0.86
N ASP A 71 0.58 6.10 0.42
CA ASP A 71 0.85 7.37 1.07
C ASP A 71 2.36 7.53 1.28
N ARG A 72 2.88 8.72 0.99
CA ARG A 72 4.32 8.98 1.09
C ARG A 72 4.59 10.28 1.82
N ALA A 73 5.56 10.26 2.72
CA ALA A 73 6.00 11.45 3.43
C ALA A 73 7.48 11.37 3.80
N ILE A 74 8.10 12.53 3.97
CA ILE A 74 9.43 12.68 4.55
C ILE A 74 9.34 13.48 5.84
N TYR A 75 10.20 13.12 6.79
CA TYR A 75 10.25 13.68 8.14
C TYR A 75 11.69 14.06 8.46
N ASP A 76 11.90 15.18 9.15
CA ASP A 76 13.20 15.52 9.73
C ASP A 76 13.19 15.32 11.27
N SER A 77 14.38 15.45 11.86
CA SER A 77 14.59 15.42 13.31
C SER A 77 13.94 16.58 14.07
N HIS A 78 13.53 17.64 13.37
CA HIS A 78 12.96 18.87 13.91
C HIS A 78 11.43 18.91 13.81
N THR A 79 10.78 17.75 13.61
CA THR A 79 9.33 17.56 13.52
C THR A 79 8.68 18.16 12.26
N HIS A 80 9.48 18.63 11.30
CA HIS A 80 8.96 18.99 10.00
C HIS A 80 8.56 17.73 9.23
N ARG A 81 7.49 17.87 8.44
CA ARG A 81 7.01 16.84 7.56
C ARG A 81 6.61 17.42 6.22
N ARG A 82 6.85 16.66 5.16
CA ARG A 82 6.35 16.96 3.83
C ARG A 82 5.66 15.73 3.26
N PHE A 83 4.38 15.87 2.93
CA PHE A 83 3.65 14.87 2.16
C PHE A 83 4.11 14.94 0.70
N LEU A 84 4.42 13.78 0.15
CA LEU A 84 4.76 13.58 -1.24
C LEU A 84 3.50 13.17 -2.01
N PRO A 85 3.48 13.27 -3.35
CA PRO A 85 2.35 12.76 -4.13
C PRO A 85 2.15 11.27 -3.88
N ASP A 86 0.90 10.85 -3.75
CA ASP A 86 0.58 9.44 -3.56
C ASP A 86 0.89 8.65 -4.83
N ILE A 87 1.09 7.33 -4.67
CA ILE A 87 1.18 6.41 -5.82
C ILE A 87 -0.08 5.57 -5.84
N ASP A 88 -0.86 5.73 -6.91
CA ASP A 88 -2.09 4.99 -7.14
C ASP A 88 -1.99 4.14 -8.40
N TYR A 89 -2.37 2.87 -8.29
CA TYR A 89 -2.58 2.02 -9.46
C TYR A 89 -3.64 0.95 -9.21
N GLU A 90 -4.45 0.67 -10.23
CA GLU A 90 -5.45 -0.41 -10.19
C GLU A 90 -4.84 -1.80 -10.30
N ARG A 91 -3.66 -1.90 -10.92
CA ARG A 91 -2.89 -3.13 -11.11
C ARG A 91 -1.39 -2.80 -11.21
N PRO A 92 -0.49 -3.77 -10.94
CA PRO A 92 0.95 -3.56 -11.03
C PRO A 92 1.34 -2.92 -12.37
N PRO A 93 2.07 -1.79 -12.37
CA PRO A 93 2.31 -1.01 -13.58
C PRO A 93 3.12 -1.77 -14.64
N GLN A 94 3.96 -2.72 -14.21
CA GLN A 94 4.80 -3.55 -15.07
C GLN A 94 4.38 -5.03 -15.10
N GLY A 95 3.21 -5.36 -14.53
CA GLY A 95 2.73 -6.73 -14.38
C GLY A 95 3.32 -7.45 -13.16
N LEU A 96 3.16 -8.77 -13.13
CA LEU A 96 3.66 -9.62 -12.05
C LEU A 96 5.14 -9.95 -12.23
N GLY A 97 5.86 -10.08 -11.12
CA GLY A 97 7.30 -10.35 -11.13
C GLY A 97 8.08 -9.33 -10.32
N GLU A 98 9.40 -9.35 -10.50
CA GLU A 98 10.35 -8.54 -9.74
C GLU A 98 10.87 -7.38 -10.58
N PHE A 99 10.83 -6.18 -10.01
CA PHE A 99 11.20 -4.94 -10.68
C PHE A 99 11.97 -4.03 -9.72
N THR A 100 12.84 -3.21 -10.31
CA THR A 100 13.61 -2.20 -9.58
C THR A 100 13.12 -0.82 -9.97
N TYR A 101 12.75 -0.02 -8.97
CA TYR A 101 12.31 1.35 -9.12
C TYR A 101 13.32 2.28 -8.46
N THR A 102 13.70 3.35 -9.16
CA THR A 102 14.48 4.44 -8.56
C THR A 102 13.57 5.64 -8.41
N SER A 103 13.38 6.09 -7.17
CA SER A 103 12.60 7.27 -6.83
C SER A 103 13.52 8.43 -6.48
N GLU A 104 13.32 9.56 -7.14
CA GLU A 104 13.91 10.84 -6.75
C GLU A 104 12.88 11.62 -5.93
N ILE A 105 13.29 12.06 -4.74
CA ILE A 105 12.45 12.77 -3.78
C ILE A 105 13.13 14.09 -3.45
N ASP A 106 12.45 15.20 -3.68
CA ASP A 106 12.97 16.52 -3.32
C ASP A 106 12.87 16.73 -1.80
N VAL A 107 14.03 16.99 -1.16
CA VAL A 107 14.13 17.32 0.27
C VAL A 107 13.95 18.83 0.43
N PRO A 108 12.94 19.32 1.18
CA PRO A 108 12.70 20.75 1.30
C PRO A 108 13.85 21.51 1.94
N ASP A 109 14.06 22.76 1.50
CA ASP A 109 15.12 23.66 1.99
C ASP A 109 14.98 23.99 3.49
N PHE A 110 13.77 23.87 4.05
CA PHE A 110 13.49 24.15 5.46
C PHE A 110 13.78 22.96 6.40
N PHE A 111 14.20 21.81 5.85
CA PHE A 111 14.56 20.66 6.68
C PHE A 111 15.81 20.99 7.51
N GLY A 112 15.72 20.73 8.81
CA GLY A 112 16.85 20.91 9.72
C GLY A 112 17.90 19.81 9.52
N SER A 113 19.14 20.13 9.86
CA SER A 113 20.25 19.16 9.80
C SER A 113 20.05 17.98 10.75
N GLY A 114 20.54 16.80 10.37
CA GLY A 114 20.52 15.59 11.18
C GLY A 114 19.65 14.47 10.61
N PRO A 115 19.25 13.49 11.43
CA PRO A 115 18.57 12.31 10.95
C PRO A 115 17.17 12.64 10.41
N ALA A 116 16.83 12.02 9.29
CA ALA A 116 15.56 12.17 8.59
C ALA A 116 15.07 10.80 8.10
N GLU A 117 13.77 10.71 7.83
CA GLU A 117 13.13 9.47 7.42
C GLU A 117 12.20 9.72 6.24
N PHE A 118 12.34 8.90 5.20
CA PHE A 118 11.31 8.72 4.20
C PHE A 118 10.39 7.56 4.62
N ARG A 119 9.08 7.79 4.64
CA ARG A 119 8.08 6.78 4.96
C ARG A 119 7.13 6.59 3.79
N ALA A 120 6.91 5.32 3.42
CA ALA A 120 5.87 4.92 2.49
C ALA A 120 4.92 3.93 3.17
N VAL A 121 3.63 4.22 3.12
CA VAL A 121 2.56 3.44 3.78
C VAL A 121 1.65 2.87 2.70
N PRO A 122 1.90 1.63 2.25
CA PRO A 122 1.11 1.04 1.18
C PRO A 122 -0.16 0.37 1.72
N ILE A 123 -1.26 0.63 1.02
CA ILE A 123 -2.60 0.10 1.27
C ILE A 123 -3.03 -0.66 0.02
N TYR A 124 -3.50 -1.90 0.19
CA TYR A 124 -3.85 -2.79 -0.92
C TYR A 124 -5.31 -3.24 -0.89
N ALA A 125 -5.89 -3.43 -2.07
CA ALA A 125 -7.22 -4.00 -2.25
C ALA A 125 -7.28 -4.97 -3.44
N CYS A 126 -7.48 -6.26 -3.15
CA CYS A 126 -7.59 -7.34 -4.12
C CYS A 126 -9.03 -7.77 -4.41
N ASN A 127 -10.00 -7.36 -3.58
CA ASN A 127 -11.42 -7.68 -3.75
C ASN A 127 -12.31 -6.51 -3.29
N PRO A 128 -13.63 -6.53 -3.59
CA PRO A 128 -14.52 -5.43 -3.24
C PRO A 128 -14.61 -5.14 -1.73
N LEU A 129 -14.58 -6.17 -0.88
CA LEU A 129 -14.60 -5.97 0.58
C LEU A 129 -13.38 -5.17 1.04
N GLN A 130 -12.20 -5.49 0.51
CA GLN A 130 -10.96 -4.79 0.83
C GLN A 130 -10.95 -3.37 0.28
N ARG A 131 -11.50 -3.16 -0.93
CA ARG A 131 -11.56 -1.84 -1.56
C ARG A 131 -12.41 -0.83 -0.77
N TYR A 132 -13.51 -1.28 -0.18
CA TYR A 132 -14.50 -0.37 0.41
C TYR A 132 -14.56 -0.37 1.93
N TYR A 133 -14.16 -1.46 2.59
CA TYR A 133 -14.40 -1.60 4.03
C TYR A 133 -13.15 -1.98 4.81
N TRP A 134 -12.32 -2.88 4.28
CA TRP A 134 -11.23 -3.44 5.08
C TRP A 134 -10.00 -3.78 4.25
N PRO A 135 -9.25 -2.76 3.80
CA PRO A 135 -8.07 -2.96 2.95
C PRO A 135 -6.99 -3.77 3.68
N ILE A 136 -6.04 -4.29 2.91
CA ILE A 136 -4.85 -4.94 3.44
C ILE A 136 -3.80 -3.85 3.66
N THR A 137 -3.31 -3.74 4.89
CA THR A 137 -2.22 -2.83 5.28
C THR A 137 -1.01 -3.65 5.71
N ARG A 138 0.14 -2.98 5.81
CA ARG A 138 1.39 -3.52 6.35
C ARG A 138 2.13 -2.43 7.10
N ASP A 139 3.20 -2.81 7.79
CA ASP A 139 4.10 -1.87 8.43
C ASP A 139 4.73 -0.91 7.40
N ASP A 140 4.92 0.33 7.85
CA ASP A 140 5.52 1.41 7.09
C ASP A 140 6.91 1.01 6.57
N ILE A 141 7.19 1.39 5.34
CA ILE A 141 8.52 1.31 4.76
C ILE A 141 9.26 2.55 5.20
N VAL A 142 10.11 2.41 6.23
CA VAL A 142 10.92 3.52 6.76
C VAL A 142 12.32 3.43 6.20
N VAL A 143 12.76 4.52 5.56
CA VAL A 143 14.05 4.65 4.90
C VAL A 143 14.81 5.80 5.57
N PRO A 144 15.82 5.51 6.39
CA PRO A 144 16.59 6.56 7.07
C PRO A 144 17.58 7.23 6.11
N PHE A 145 17.78 8.53 6.29
CA PHE A 145 18.82 9.31 5.65
C PHE A 145 19.26 10.47 6.56
N GLU A 146 20.28 11.22 6.16
CA GLU A 146 20.80 12.35 6.92
C GLU A 146 20.72 13.65 6.10
N VAL A 147 20.29 14.73 6.75
CA VAL A 147 20.28 16.08 6.17
C VAL A 147 21.54 16.82 6.60
N GLU A 148 22.33 17.29 5.64
CA GLU A 148 23.56 18.05 5.93
C GLU A 148 23.25 19.39 6.62
N SER A 149 24.18 19.84 7.46
CA SER A 149 24.18 21.20 7.96
C SER A 149 24.37 22.20 6.81
N PRO A 150 23.63 23.33 6.80
CA PRO A 150 23.97 24.45 5.91
C PRO A 150 25.41 24.89 6.20
N GLN A 151 26.26 24.91 5.17
CA GLN A 151 27.60 25.49 5.24
C GLN A 151 27.54 27.01 5.17
#